data_AF-A0ABD5SXG1-F1
#
_entry.id   AF-A0ABD5SXG1-F1
#
_cell.length_a   1.000
_cell.length_b   1.000
_cell.length_c   1.000
_cell.angle_alpha   90.00
_cell.angle_beta   90.00
_cell.angle_gamma   90.00
#
_symmetry.space_group_name_H-M   'P 1'
#
loop_
_entity.id
_entity.type
_entity.pdbx_description
1 polymer ?
#
loop_
_entity_poly.entity_id
_entity_poly.type
_entity_poly.pdbx_seq_one_letter_code
_entity_poly.pdbx_strand_id
1 'polypeptide(L)' 'ATAVSRLLEGPLVIRVAGEPGSDLHRAALRLADHEKVVVPDADALEAGTARAELGDRVSDRAETPSELSEQVQRLLD' A
#
# COMPACT_ATOMS: atom_id res chain seq x y z
N ALA A 1 -14.30 -4.09 -3.88
CA ALA A 1 -13.95 -5.28 -4.67
C ALA A 1 -15.04 -6.35 -4.56
N THR A 2 -15.07 -7.33 -5.46
CA THR A 2 -15.98 -8.50 -5.36
C THR A 2 -15.22 -9.72 -4.83
N ALA A 3 -15.94 -10.75 -4.35
CA ALA A 3 -15.31 -12.00 -3.89
C ALA A 3 -14.48 -12.68 -5.00
N VAL A 4 -14.92 -12.59 -6.26
CA VAL A 4 -14.19 -13.14 -7.41
C VAL A 4 -12.90 -12.36 -7.66
N SER A 5 -12.95 -11.03 -7.66
CA SER A 5 -11.74 -10.19 -7.80
C SER A 5 -10.70 -10.53 -6.72
N ARG A 6 -11.11 -10.70 -5.46
CA ARG A 6 -10.19 -11.07 -4.37
C ARG A 6 -9.52 -12.44 -4.60
N LEU A 7 -10.27 -13.40 -5.13
CA LEU A 7 -9.73 -14.72 -5.43
C LEU A 7 -8.69 -14.68 -6.56
N LEU A 8 -8.90 -13.83 -7.56
CA LEU A 8 -8.04 -13.75 -8.75
C LEU A 8 -6.84 -12.81 -8.56
N GLU A 9 -7.02 -11.70 -7.86
CA GLU A 9 -6.03 -10.60 -7.76
C GLU A 9 -5.36 -10.55 -6.38
N GLY A 10 -5.96 -11.18 -5.37
CA GLY A 10 -5.51 -11.05 -3.98
C GLY A 10 -5.89 -9.71 -3.32
N PRO A 11 -5.48 -9.49 -2.06
CA PRO A 11 -5.67 -8.21 -1.39
C PRO A 11 -4.70 -7.16 -1.95
N LEU A 12 -5.09 -5.88 -1.88
CA LEU A 12 -4.13 -4.80 -2.07
C LEU A 12 -3.23 -4.73 -0.84
N VAL A 13 -1.92 -4.75 -1.06
CA VAL A 13 -0.89 -4.72 -0.02
C VAL A 13 -0.18 -3.37 -0.09
N ILE A 14 -0.12 -2.66 1.04
CA ILE A 14 0.69 -1.45 1.20
C ILE A 14 1.91 -1.81 2.03
N ARG A 15 3.08 -1.82 1.39
CA ARG A 15 4.38 -2.03 2.06
C ARG A 15 4.94 -0.68 2.49
N VAL A 16 5.39 -0.59 3.74
CA VAL A 16 5.91 0.64 4.33
C VAL A 16 7.30 0.37 4.90
N ALA A 17 8.31 1.08 4.41
CA ALA A 17 9.68 1.06 4.92
C ALA A 17 10.00 2.28 5.79
N GLY A 18 8.96 2.91 6.36
CA GLY A 18 9.08 3.87 7.45
C GLY A 18 8.83 3.19 8.79
N GLU A 19 9.40 3.74 9.85
CA GLU A 19 9.21 3.23 11.21
C GLU A 19 7.71 3.14 11.57
N PRO A 20 7.31 2.15 12.41
CA PRO A 20 5.96 2.08 12.94
C PRO A 20 5.56 3.39 13.64
N GLY A 21 4.57 4.08 13.06
CA GLY A 21 4.02 5.33 13.61
C GLY A 21 4.40 6.56 12.79
N SER A 22 5.33 6.41 11.84
CA SER A 22 5.63 7.40 10.80
C SER A 22 4.37 7.86 10.06
N ASP A 23 4.47 9.01 9.38
CA ASP A 23 3.35 9.56 8.63
C ASP A 23 2.87 8.62 7.51
N LEU A 24 3.80 7.94 6.84
CA LEU A 24 3.48 6.91 5.85
C LEU A 24 2.81 5.69 6.49
N HIS A 25 3.25 5.23 7.66
CA HIS A 25 2.58 4.13 8.35
C HIS A 25 1.14 4.52 8.73
N ARG A 26 0.95 5.71 9.30
CA ARG A 26 -0.39 6.21 9.66
C ARG A 26 -1.24 6.43 8.42
N ALA A 27 -0.67 6.91 7.32
CA ALA A 27 -1.38 7.06 6.05
C ALA A 27 -1.84 5.70 5.51
N ALA A 28 -0.95 4.71 5.48
CA ALA A 28 -1.26 3.34 5.08
C ALA A 28 -2.40 2.76 5.92
N LEU A 29 -2.38 2.94 7.25
CA LEU A 29 -3.46 2.48 8.13
C LEU A 29 -4.80 3.20 7.90
N ARG A 30 -4.80 4.46 7.45
CA ARG A 30 -6.03 5.18 7.08
C ARG A 30 -6.59 4.71 5.74
N LEU A 31 -5.70 4.39 4.80
CA LEU A 31 -6.07 3.83 3.49
C LEU A 31 -6.51 2.37 3.59
N ALA A 32 -6.01 1.66 4.60
CA ALA A 32 -6.38 0.30 4.90
C ALA A 32 -7.85 0.24 5.31
N ASP A 33 -8.69 -0.28 4.40
CA ASP A 33 -10.06 -0.64 4.71
C ASP A 33 -10.12 -2.11 5.20
N HIS A 34 -11.28 -2.74 5.05
CA HIS A 34 -11.54 -4.11 5.49
C HIS A 34 -10.83 -5.19 4.65
N GLU A 35 -10.14 -4.83 3.55
CA GLU A 35 -9.60 -5.81 2.58
C GLU A 35 -8.14 -5.57 2.21
N LYS A 36 -7.57 -4.46 2.67
CA LYS A 36 -6.19 -4.09 2.39
C LYS A 36 -5.29 -4.51 3.53
N VAL A 37 -4.08 -4.92 3.19
CA VAL A 37 -3.07 -5.35 4.15
C VAL A 37 -1.98 -4.29 4.21
N VAL A 38 -1.57 -3.89 5.41
CA VAL A 38 -0.40 -3.04 5.62
C VAL A 38 0.74 -3.91 6.14
N VAL A 39 1.89 -3.85 5.47
CA VAL A 39 3.11 -4.54 5.87
C VAL A 39 4.12 -3.48 6.33
N PRO A 40 4.31 -3.31 7.65
CA PRO A 40 5.36 -2.45 8.19
C PRO A 40 6.75 -3.09 7.99
N ASP A 41 7.81 -2.31 8.22
CA ASP A 41 9.20 -2.76 8.18
C ASP A 41 9.56 -3.51 6.89
N ALA A 42 9.14 -2.97 5.74
CA ALA A 42 9.35 -3.61 4.45
C ALA A 42 10.80 -3.47 3.95
N ASP A 43 11.66 -4.45 4.27
CA ASP A 43 13.11 -4.44 3.97
C ASP A 43 13.48 -4.32 2.47
N ALA A 44 12.58 -4.65 1.56
CA ALA A 44 12.80 -4.56 0.11
C ALA A 44 12.60 -3.14 -0.48
N LEU A 45 12.24 -2.17 0.35
CA LEU A 45 12.02 -0.78 -0.04
C LEU A 45 13.07 0.14 0.59
N GLU A 46 13.26 1.30 -0.05
CA GLU A 46 14.10 2.35 0.49
C GLU A 46 13.47 2.92 1.76
N ALA A 47 14.29 3.15 2.79
CA ALA A 47 13.82 3.68 4.07
C ALA A 47 13.06 5.00 3.87
N GLY A 48 11.93 5.14 4.56
CA GLY A 48 11.07 6.32 4.44
C GLY A 48 10.17 6.32 3.19
N THR A 49 10.07 5.21 2.46
CA THR A 49 9.15 5.07 1.33
C THR A 49 8.04 4.05 1.60
N ALA A 50 6.96 4.14 0.81
CA ALA A 50 5.89 3.16 0.76
C ALA A 50 5.54 2.79 -0.68
N ARG A 51 4.93 1.62 -0.88
CA ARG A 51 4.50 1.11 -2.18
C ARG A 51 3.22 0.30 -2.05
N ALA A 52 2.34 0.40 -3.05
CA ALA A 52 1.13 -0.40 -3.13
C ALA A 52 1.26 -1.49 -4.20
N GLU A 53 0.68 -2.65 -3.92
CA GLU A 53 0.71 -3.86 -4.74
C GLU A 53 -0.70 -4.44 -4.84
N LEU A 54 -1.13 -4.86 -6.03
CA LEU A 54 -2.37 -5.59 -6.28
C LEU A 54 -2.10 -6.68 -7.31
N GLY A 55 -2.00 -7.93 -6.86
CA GLY A 55 -1.52 -9.03 -7.67
C GLY A 55 -0.13 -8.72 -8.25
N ASP A 56 0.00 -8.78 -9.57
CA ASP A 56 1.24 -8.47 -10.29
C ASP A 56 1.43 -6.97 -10.57
N ARG A 57 0.42 -6.12 -10.26
CA ARG A 57 0.51 -4.67 -10.46
C ARG A 57 1.19 -4.04 -9.26
N VAL A 58 2.19 -3.20 -9.53
CA VAL A 58 2.97 -2.53 -8.50
C VAL A 58 3.07 -1.04 -8.80
N SER A 59 2.78 -0.20 -7.82
CA SER A 59 2.86 1.26 -7.96
C SER A 59 4.31 1.76 -8.03
N ASP A 60 4.51 3.05 -8.30
CA ASP A 60 5.78 3.69 -7.94
C ASP A 60 5.88 3.86 -6.42
N ARG A 61 7.08 4.22 -5.94
CA ARG A 61 7.27 4.57 -4.53
C ARG A 61 6.57 5.89 -4.22
N ALA A 62 6.12 6.01 -2.98
CA ALA A 62 5.63 7.24 -2.37
C ALA A 62 6.49 7.59 -1.16
N GLU A 63 6.86 8.87 -1.07
CA GLU A 63 7.60 9.45 0.05
C GLU A 63 6.67 10.22 0.98
N THR A 64 5.49 10.61 0.48
CA THR A 64 4.48 11.36 1.25
C THR A 64 3.13 10.65 1.35
N PRO A 65 2.32 10.95 2.38
CA PRO A 65 0.94 10.45 2.49
C PRO A 65 0.05 10.74 1.27
N SER A 66 0.22 11.90 0.64
CA SER A 66 -0.55 12.31 -0.53
C SER A 66 -0.18 11.48 -1.74
N GLU A 67 1.13 11.33 -2.01
CA GLU A 67 1.62 10.45 -3.07
C GLU A 67 1.14 9.01 -2.86
N LEU A 68 1.18 8.50 -1.63
CA LEU A 68 0.71 7.15 -1.33
C LEU A 68 -0.77 6.98 -1.69
N SER A 69 -1.59 7.98 -1.37
CA SER A 69 -3.02 7.97 -1.70
C SER A 69 -3.25 7.96 -3.22
N GLU A 70 -2.47 8.75 -3.97
CA GLU A 70 -2.52 8.79 -5.44
C GLU A 70 -2.05 7.48 -6.07
N GLN A 71 -0.97 6.88 -5.56
CA GLN A 71 -0.46 5.59 -6.03
C GLN A 71 -1.51 4.48 -5.83
N VAL A 72 -2.19 4.46 -4.69
CA VAL A 72 -3.27 3.51 -4.40
C VAL A 72 -4.46 3.75 -5.33
N GLN A 73 -4.86 5.00 -5.55
CA GLN A 73 -5.96 5.31 -6.47
C GLN A 73 -5.67 4.83 -7.90
N ARG A 74 -4.46 5.11 -8.42
CA ARG A 74 -4.02 4.66 -9.75
C ARG A 74 -3.94 3.14 -9.93
N LEU A 75 -3.81 2.39 -8.83
CA LEU A 75 -3.87 0.92 -8.84
C LEU A 75 -5.29 0.38 -8.83
N LEU A 76 -6.25 1.15 -8.33
CA LEU A 76 -7.66 0.74 -8.22
C LEU A 76 -8.49 1.15 -9.43
N ASP A 77 -8.03 2.17 -10.16
CA ASP A 77 -8.50 2.49 -11.51
C ASP A 77 -8.01 1.43 -12.53
#